data_AF-A0A7W9SMD5-F1
#
_entry.id   AF-A0A7W9SMD5-F1
#
_cell.length_a   1.000
_cell.length_b   1.000
_cell.length_c   1.000
_cell.angle_alpha   90.00
_cell.angle_beta   90.00
_cell.angle_gamma   90.00
#
_symmetry.space_group_name_H-M   'P 1'
#
loop_
_entity.id
_entity.type
_entity.pdbx_description
1 polymer ?
#
loop_
_entity_poly.entity_id
_entity_poly.type
_entity_poly.pdbx_seq_one_letter_code
_entity_poly.pdbx_strand_id
1 'polypeptide(L)'
;MPTLDYITRPIQGWTIKIDTRLRQQDAAALDWALVLLTSQLKTINKLVPPRQLAELKKVTIWLSPEYPKTPPRAEYHPGADWLRANGRNPEMAKGVEITDVKNFDAEMRRMPLFVLHELAHAYHDRVLGNDEPRLLAAYKNAKAGGKYDRVERQDSEGRKRLDRAYALTNVQEYFAEGTEAFFGANDFYPFNKAQLKTHDPELFALLEKIWGFSSLP
;
A
#
# COMPACT_ATOMS: atom_id res chain seq x y z
N MET A 1 -13.23 -7.55 26.22
CA MET A 1 -12.00 -7.18 25.47
C MET A 1 -11.20 -6.26 26.37
N PRO A 2 -9.89 -6.48 26.58
CA PRO A 2 -9.06 -5.44 27.19
C PRO A 2 -9.20 -4.16 26.35
N THR A 3 -9.31 -3.02 27.02
CA THR A 3 -9.40 -1.72 26.36
C THR A 3 -8.11 -1.51 25.56
N LEU A 4 -8.23 -1.43 24.23
CA LEU A 4 -7.08 -1.15 23.38
C LEU A 4 -6.68 0.31 23.61
N ASP A 5 -5.46 0.52 24.07
CA ASP A 5 -4.91 1.85 24.31
C ASP A 5 -3.95 2.21 23.18
N TYR A 6 -4.15 3.40 22.60
CA TYR A 6 -3.40 3.88 21.45
C TYR A 6 -2.76 5.23 21.72
N ILE A 7 -1.45 5.32 21.46
CA ILE A 7 -0.77 6.60 21.37
C ILE A 7 -1.03 7.18 19.98
N THR A 8 -1.65 8.35 19.92
CA THR A 8 -1.86 9.08 18.67
C THR A 8 -0.76 10.12 18.48
N ARG A 9 -0.14 10.16 17.30
CA ARG A 9 0.84 11.20 16.96
C ARG A 9 0.84 11.55 15.48
N PRO A 10 1.10 12.82 15.14
CA PRO A 10 1.26 13.24 13.75
C PRO A 10 2.65 12.87 13.23
N ILE A 11 2.74 12.31 12.02
CA ILE A 11 4.00 12.08 11.30
C ILE A 11 3.82 12.49 9.85
N GLN A 12 4.66 13.41 9.36
CA GLN A 12 4.67 13.82 7.94
C GLN A 12 3.32 14.31 7.39
N GLY A 13 2.37 14.68 8.28
CA GLY A 13 1.01 15.09 7.93
C GLY A 13 -0.05 13.99 8.02
N TRP A 14 0.31 12.76 8.40
CA TRP A 14 -0.62 11.66 8.70
C TRP A 14 -0.87 11.54 10.20
N THR A 15 -2.05 11.04 10.55
CA THR A 15 -2.36 10.57 11.90
C THR A 15 -1.89 9.14 12.05
N ILE A 16 -0.97 8.90 12.99
CA ILE A 16 -0.46 7.57 13.32
C ILE A 16 -1.01 7.17 14.68
N LYS A 17 -1.68 6.01 14.75
CA LYS A 17 -2.15 5.39 15.99
C LYS A 17 -1.30 4.17 16.31
N ILE A 18 -0.69 4.15 17.48
CA ILE A 18 0.25 3.11 17.89
C ILE A 18 -0.32 2.38 19.08
N ASP A 19 -0.58 1.09 18.92
CA ASP A 19 -1.00 0.23 20.03
C ASP A 19 0.11 0.16 21.10
N THR A 20 -0.22 0.50 22.35
CA THR A 20 0.76 0.61 23.44
C THR A 20 1.48 -0.71 23.74
N ARG A 21 0.90 -1.86 23.39
CA ARG A 21 1.51 -3.19 23.56
C ARG A 21 2.80 -3.35 22.74
N LEU A 22 2.92 -2.68 21.60
CA LEU A 22 4.14 -2.74 20.78
C LEU A 22 5.37 -2.28 21.55
N ARG A 23 5.25 -1.21 22.35
CA ARG A 23 6.37 -0.70 23.16
C ARG A 23 6.77 -1.68 24.27
N GLN A 24 5.80 -2.40 24.84
CA GLN A 24 6.05 -3.40 25.87
C GLN A 24 6.70 -4.67 25.30
N GLN A 25 6.36 -5.02 24.06
CA GLN A 25 6.89 -6.20 23.37
C GLN A 25 8.31 -5.97 22.86
N ASP A 26 8.53 -4.86 22.16
CA ASP A 26 9.83 -4.53 21.56
C ASP A 26 9.92 -3.02 21.23
N ALA A 27 10.40 -2.25 22.20
CA ALA A 27 10.55 -0.80 22.03
C ALA A 27 11.56 -0.43 20.92
N ALA A 28 12.61 -1.22 20.73
CA ALA A 28 13.65 -0.94 19.74
C ALA A 28 13.12 -1.17 18.32
N ALA A 29 12.43 -2.30 18.08
CA ALA A 29 11.79 -2.56 16.79
C ALA A 29 10.72 -1.50 16.46
N LEU A 30 9.91 -1.11 17.45
CA LEU A 30 8.94 -0.02 17.28
C LEU A 30 9.62 1.29 16.90
N ASP A 31 10.63 1.72 17.65
CA ASP A 31 11.33 2.98 17.38
C ASP A 31 12.00 2.96 15.98
N TRP A 32 12.56 1.82 15.55
CA TRP A 32 13.12 1.66 14.20
C TRP A 32 12.05 1.70 13.09
N ALA A 33 10.95 0.95 13.25
CA ALA A 33 9.83 0.97 12.30
C ALA A 33 9.26 2.39 12.12
N LEU A 34 9.24 3.18 13.19
CA LEU A 34 8.79 4.56 13.15
C LEU A 34 9.74 5.49 12.37
N VAL A 35 11.05 5.25 12.44
CA VAL A 35 12.04 5.94 11.59
C VAL A 35 11.79 5.60 10.12
N LEU A 36 11.61 4.31 9.80
CA LEU A 36 11.37 3.84 8.43
C LEU A 36 10.04 4.34 7.87
N LEU A 37 8.96 4.28 8.64
CA LEU A 37 7.65 4.84 8.28
C LEU A 37 7.75 6.34 8.02
N THR A 38 8.47 7.08 8.87
CA THR A 38 8.71 8.52 8.66
C THR A 38 9.43 8.78 7.33
N SER A 39 10.39 7.92 6.97
CA SER A 39 11.11 8.00 5.70
C SER A 39 10.18 7.74 4.51
N GLN A 40 9.37 6.68 4.53
CA GLN A 40 8.40 6.39 3.47
C GLN A 40 7.39 7.53 3.29
N LEU A 41 6.79 8.02 4.37
CA LEU A 41 5.83 9.12 4.30
C LEU A 41 6.47 10.42 3.79
N LYS A 42 7.74 10.67 4.11
CA LYS A 42 8.50 11.79 3.53
C LYS A 42 8.73 11.61 2.03
N THR A 43 9.00 10.39 1.57
CA THR A 43 9.10 10.06 0.14
C THR A 43 7.76 10.28 -0.57
N ILE A 44 6.66 9.78 -0.01
CA ILE A 44 5.30 9.97 -0.55
C ILE A 44 4.95 11.47 -0.65
N ASN A 45 5.28 12.27 0.37
CA ASN A 45 5.11 13.73 0.34
C ASN A 45 5.82 14.42 -0.84
N LYS A 46 6.92 13.86 -1.34
CA LYS A 46 7.67 14.41 -2.48
C LYS A 46 7.14 13.92 -3.82
N LEU A 47 6.66 12.68 -3.88
CA LEU A 47 6.28 12.03 -5.12
C LEU A 47 4.86 12.39 -5.56
N VAL A 48 3.91 12.40 -4.62
CA VAL A 48 2.47 12.51 -4.95
C VAL A 48 2.05 13.98 -5.09
N PRO A 49 1.35 14.36 -6.18
CA PRO A 49 0.90 15.74 -6.37
C PRO A 49 -0.04 16.24 -5.25
N PRO A 50 -0.04 17.55 -4.94
CA PRO A 50 -0.66 18.08 -3.72
C PRO A 50 -2.14 17.74 -3.54
N ARG A 51 -2.93 17.72 -4.62
CA ARG A 51 -4.36 17.42 -4.56
C ARG A 51 -4.61 15.99 -4.09
N GLN A 52 -3.92 15.03 -4.69
CA GLN A 52 -4.04 13.61 -4.34
C GLN A 52 -3.43 13.34 -2.96
N LEU A 53 -2.29 13.95 -2.67
CA LEU A 53 -1.62 13.85 -1.37
C LEU A 53 -2.52 14.31 -0.22
N ALA A 54 -3.34 15.34 -0.44
CA ALA A 54 -4.31 15.81 0.56
C ALA A 54 -5.36 14.74 0.90
N GLU A 55 -5.78 13.93 -0.07
CA GLU A 55 -6.68 12.79 0.17
C GLU A 55 -5.97 11.65 0.91
N LEU A 56 -4.73 11.33 0.53
CA LEU A 56 -3.93 10.29 1.21
C LEU A 56 -3.69 10.62 2.69
N LYS A 57 -3.48 11.89 3.03
CA LYS A 57 -3.25 12.34 4.42
C LYS A 57 -4.46 12.20 5.34
N LYS A 58 -5.65 12.02 4.78
CA LYS A 58 -6.87 11.73 5.55
C LYS A 58 -6.96 10.26 5.98
N VAL A 59 -6.01 9.40 5.59
CA VAL A 59 -5.96 8.00 6.00
C VAL A 59 -5.22 7.91 7.33
N THR A 60 -5.84 7.27 8.33
CA THR A 60 -5.14 6.94 9.58
C THR A 60 -4.30 5.69 9.38
N ILE A 61 -3.05 5.72 9.83
CA ILE A 61 -2.16 4.56 9.82
C ILE A 61 -2.06 4.02 11.24
N TRP A 62 -2.29 2.73 11.40
CA TRP A 62 -2.31 2.02 12.66
C TRP A 62 -1.10 1.09 12.75
N LEU A 63 -0.37 1.13 13.84
CA LEU A 63 0.64 0.12 14.17
C LEU A 63 0.07 -0.80 15.26
N SER A 64 -0.02 -2.09 14.94
CA SER A 64 -0.61 -3.11 15.80
C SER A 64 0.38 -4.25 16.04
N PRO A 65 0.29 -4.97 17.18
CA PRO A 65 0.95 -6.26 17.32
C PRO A 65 0.43 -7.28 16.31
N GLU A 66 1.22 -8.31 16.07
CA GLU A 66 0.82 -9.44 15.22
C GLU A 66 -0.43 -10.15 15.77
N TYR A 67 -1.34 -10.55 14.88
CA TYR A 67 -2.49 -11.35 15.25
C TYR A 67 -2.14 -12.84 15.22
N PRO A 68 -2.53 -13.64 16.24
CA PRO A 68 -2.29 -15.07 16.23
C PRO A 68 -2.81 -15.74 14.95
N LYS A 69 -2.00 -16.61 14.35
CA LYS A 69 -2.33 -17.39 13.13
C LYS A 69 -2.63 -16.53 11.89
N THR A 70 -2.31 -15.24 11.92
CA THR A 70 -2.38 -14.36 10.75
C THR A 70 -0.98 -13.88 10.43
N PRO A 71 -0.49 -14.07 9.19
CA PRO A 71 0.80 -13.51 8.79
C PRO A 71 0.80 -11.99 8.99
N PRO A 72 1.86 -11.41 9.59
CA PRO A 72 1.98 -9.98 9.70
C PRO A 72 2.15 -9.34 8.32
N ARG A 73 1.55 -8.17 8.14
CA ARG A 73 1.53 -7.41 6.88
C ARG A 73 1.12 -5.96 7.09
N ALA A 74 1.23 -5.16 6.05
CA ALA A 74 0.43 -3.97 5.88
C ALA A 74 -0.88 -4.34 5.17
N GLU A 75 -2.00 -3.72 5.55
CA GLU A 75 -3.29 -3.90 4.85
C GLU A 75 -4.22 -2.70 5.06
N TYR A 76 -4.91 -2.28 3.98
CA TYR A 76 -6.02 -1.35 4.03
C TYR A 76 -7.34 -2.04 4.43
N HIS A 77 -8.10 -1.42 5.32
CA HIS A 77 -9.38 -1.95 5.81
C HIS A 77 -10.57 -1.22 5.17
N PRO A 78 -11.27 -1.77 4.17
CA PRO A 78 -12.35 -1.07 3.48
C PRO A 78 -13.62 -0.88 4.31
N GLY A 79 -13.79 -1.63 5.41
CA GLY A 79 -14.99 -1.57 6.24
C GLY A 79 -14.83 -2.25 7.61
N ALA A 80 -15.73 -1.92 8.53
CA ALA A 80 -15.67 -2.37 9.91
C ALA A 80 -16.18 -3.81 10.11
N ASP A 81 -16.95 -4.37 9.18
CA ASP A 81 -17.65 -5.64 9.39
C ASP A 81 -16.68 -6.82 9.50
N TRP A 82 -15.71 -6.89 8.57
CA TRP A 82 -14.66 -7.90 8.62
C TRP A 82 -13.80 -7.75 9.89
N LEU A 83 -13.49 -6.52 10.29
CA LEU A 83 -12.74 -6.23 11.52
C LEU A 83 -13.47 -6.81 12.74
N ARG A 84 -14.78 -6.55 12.88
CA ARG A 84 -15.59 -7.10 13.99
C ARG A 84 -15.64 -8.63 13.95
N ALA A 85 -15.88 -9.21 12.77
CA ALA A 85 -15.98 -10.66 12.59
C ALA A 85 -14.68 -11.40 12.95
N ASN A 86 -13.53 -10.73 12.81
CA ASN A 86 -12.21 -11.28 13.11
C ASN A 86 -11.63 -10.79 14.46
N GLY A 87 -12.46 -10.17 15.30
CA GLY A 87 -12.03 -9.70 16.63
C GLY A 87 -11.01 -8.57 16.62
N ARG A 88 -10.91 -7.83 15.51
CA ARG A 88 -10.06 -6.64 15.35
C ARG A 88 -10.80 -5.35 15.72
N ASN A 89 -10.06 -4.26 15.86
CA ASN A 89 -10.63 -2.95 16.20
C ASN A 89 -11.41 -2.36 15.01
N PRO A 90 -12.75 -2.19 15.09
CA PRO A 90 -13.54 -1.64 13.99
C PRO A 90 -13.25 -0.17 13.67
N GLU A 91 -12.60 0.58 14.58
CA GLU A 91 -12.17 1.96 14.30
C GLU A 91 -11.09 2.06 13.22
N MET A 92 -10.44 0.94 12.88
CA MET A 92 -9.45 0.88 11.80
C MET A 92 -10.07 0.95 10.41
N ALA A 93 -11.39 0.89 10.29
CA ALA A 93 -12.08 1.00 9.01
C ALA A 93 -11.70 2.30 8.28
N LYS A 94 -11.48 2.19 6.96
CA LYS A 94 -10.94 3.23 6.07
C LYS A 94 -9.53 3.71 6.45
N GLY A 95 -8.80 2.92 7.24
CA GLY A 95 -7.40 3.12 7.61
C GLY A 95 -6.49 2.02 7.07
N VAL A 96 -5.19 2.23 7.24
CA VAL A 96 -4.14 1.25 6.95
C VAL A 96 -3.62 0.70 8.27
N GLU A 97 -3.51 -0.62 8.40
CA GLU A 97 -2.93 -1.29 9.54
C GLU A 97 -1.59 -1.93 9.15
N ILE A 98 -0.57 -1.75 9.98
CA ILE A 98 0.74 -2.39 9.83
C ILE A 98 0.97 -3.24 11.08
N THR A 99 0.97 -4.55 10.88
CA THR A 99 1.28 -5.55 11.92
C THR A 99 2.72 -6.06 11.84
N ASP A 100 3.37 -5.86 10.70
CA ASP A 100 4.77 -6.28 10.47
C ASP A 100 5.80 -5.26 10.96
N VAL A 101 5.65 -4.82 12.21
CA VAL A 101 6.54 -3.82 12.82
C VAL A 101 7.98 -4.33 12.90
N LYS A 102 8.16 -5.64 13.15
CA LYS A 102 9.49 -6.24 13.32
C LYS A 102 10.26 -6.42 12.02
N ASN A 103 9.59 -6.74 10.91
CA ASN A 103 10.25 -6.94 9.62
C ASN A 103 10.09 -5.75 8.66
N PHE A 104 9.65 -4.59 9.15
CA PHE A 104 9.43 -3.38 8.35
C PHE A 104 10.61 -3.04 7.43
N ASP A 105 11.86 -3.22 7.88
CA ASP A 105 13.06 -3.00 7.05
C ASP A 105 13.19 -4.00 5.91
N ALA A 106 12.96 -5.29 6.17
CA ALA A 106 12.96 -6.30 5.12
C ALA A 106 11.84 -6.04 4.11
N GLU A 107 10.66 -5.67 4.60
CA GLU A 107 9.52 -5.33 3.76
C GLU A 107 9.78 -4.08 2.92
N MET A 108 10.40 -3.04 3.48
CA MET A 108 10.81 -1.85 2.75
C MET A 108 11.90 -2.13 1.72
N ARG A 109 12.78 -3.12 1.94
CA ARG A 109 13.76 -3.55 0.92
C ARG A 109 13.10 -4.33 -0.21
N ARG A 110 12.07 -5.13 0.09
CA ARG A 110 11.29 -5.89 -0.90
C ARG A 110 10.38 -4.96 -1.71
N MET A 111 9.54 -4.18 -1.04
CA MET A 111 8.56 -3.24 -1.58
C MET A 111 8.84 -1.81 -1.04
N PRO A 112 9.71 -1.02 -1.69
CA PRO A 112 10.13 0.30 -1.19
C PRO A 112 9.01 1.32 -1.00
N LEU A 113 7.85 1.07 -1.58
CA LEU A 113 6.67 1.92 -1.52
C LEU A 113 5.43 1.18 -0.98
N PHE A 114 5.58 0.14 -0.15
CA PHE A 114 4.42 -0.60 0.38
C PHE A 114 3.44 0.27 1.18
N VAL A 115 3.89 1.34 1.85
CA VAL A 115 2.94 2.26 2.51
C VAL A 115 2.11 3.01 1.46
N LEU A 116 2.70 3.35 0.31
CA LEU A 116 1.97 3.94 -0.82
C LEU A 116 1.02 2.92 -1.47
N HIS A 117 1.39 1.64 -1.51
CA HIS A 117 0.51 0.55 -1.96
C HIS A 117 -0.80 0.55 -1.18
N GLU A 118 -0.72 0.50 0.15
CA GLU A 118 -1.92 0.51 1.00
C GLU A 118 -2.70 1.83 0.91
N LEU A 119 -1.99 2.94 0.77
CA LEU A 119 -2.63 4.24 0.54
C LEU A 119 -3.29 4.32 -0.85
N ALA A 120 -2.82 3.57 -1.85
CA ALA A 120 -3.47 3.45 -3.15
C ALA A 120 -4.78 2.68 -3.04
N HIS A 121 -4.85 1.60 -2.25
CA HIS A 121 -6.13 0.97 -1.92
C HIS A 121 -7.10 1.95 -1.26
N ALA A 122 -6.62 2.74 -0.30
CA ALA A 122 -7.43 3.77 0.33
C ALA A 122 -7.93 4.84 -0.66
N TYR A 123 -7.07 5.29 -1.58
CA TYR A 123 -7.45 6.26 -2.61
C TYR A 123 -8.47 5.68 -3.60
N HIS A 124 -8.29 4.42 -4.01
CA HIS A 124 -9.23 3.72 -4.87
C HIS A 124 -10.62 3.66 -4.23
N ASP A 125 -10.71 3.20 -2.99
CA ASP A 125 -11.98 3.06 -2.27
C ASP A 125 -12.65 4.42 -1.96
N ARG A 126 -11.86 5.42 -1.55
CA ARG A 126 -12.40 6.69 -1.02
C ARG A 126 -12.61 7.78 -2.06
N VAL A 127 -11.85 7.77 -3.16
CA VAL A 127 -11.80 8.86 -4.13
C VAL A 127 -12.27 8.40 -5.51
N LEU A 128 -11.78 7.26 -6.00
CA LEU A 128 -12.17 6.74 -7.32
C LEU A 128 -13.52 5.98 -7.25
N GLY A 129 -13.74 5.27 -6.14
CA GLY A 129 -14.81 4.31 -6.00
C GLY A 129 -14.39 2.93 -6.51
N ASN A 130 -14.92 1.87 -5.87
CA ASN A 130 -14.52 0.49 -6.16
C ASN A 130 -14.86 0.01 -7.58
N ASP A 131 -15.78 0.70 -8.26
CA ASP A 131 -16.25 0.38 -9.61
C ASP A 131 -15.66 1.30 -10.69
N GLU A 132 -14.52 1.95 -10.45
CA GLU A 132 -13.87 2.85 -11.43
C GLU A 132 -13.71 2.15 -12.79
N PRO A 133 -14.54 2.50 -13.80
CA PRO A 133 -14.73 1.65 -14.97
C PRO A 133 -13.48 1.59 -15.85
N ARG A 134 -12.65 2.63 -15.83
CA ARG A 134 -11.40 2.67 -16.58
C ARG A 134 -10.39 1.68 -16.03
N LEU A 135 -10.28 1.55 -14.70
CA LEU A 135 -9.40 0.55 -14.07
C LEU A 135 -9.90 -0.87 -14.31
N LEU A 136 -11.22 -1.09 -14.21
CA LEU A 136 -11.82 -2.40 -14.50
C LEU A 136 -11.56 -2.85 -15.95
N ALA A 137 -11.68 -1.93 -16.92
CA ALA A 137 -11.41 -2.21 -18.32
C ALA A 137 -9.92 -2.54 -18.54
N ALA A 138 -9.02 -1.70 -18.04
CA ALA A 138 -7.58 -1.92 -18.16
C ALA A 138 -7.14 -3.24 -17.50
N TYR A 139 -7.66 -3.55 -16.30
CA TYR A 139 -7.39 -4.83 -15.62
C TYR A 139 -7.86 -6.03 -16.45
N LYS A 140 -9.07 -5.98 -17.02
CA LYS A 140 -9.60 -7.05 -17.87
C LYS A 140 -8.72 -7.26 -19.11
N ASN A 141 -8.30 -6.19 -19.77
CA ASN A 141 -7.40 -6.25 -20.92
C ASN A 141 -6.04 -6.83 -20.54
N ALA A 142 -5.45 -6.36 -19.44
CA ALA A 142 -4.16 -6.84 -18.94
C ALA A 142 -4.20 -8.34 -18.60
N LYS A 143 -5.27 -8.79 -17.94
CA LYS A 143 -5.49 -10.20 -17.60
C LYS A 143 -5.70 -11.07 -18.85
N ALA A 144 -6.50 -10.62 -19.80
CA ALA A 144 -6.76 -11.35 -21.05
C ALA A 144 -5.51 -11.43 -21.95
N GLY A 145 -4.66 -10.40 -21.91
CA GLY A 145 -3.42 -10.35 -22.69
C GLY A 145 -2.27 -11.20 -22.13
N GLY A 146 -2.40 -11.77 -20.93
CA GLY A 146 -1.43 -12.68 -20.33
C GLY A 146 -0.06 -12.06 -19.98
N LYS A 147 0.12 -10.74 -20.18
CA LYS A 147 1.41 -10.06 -19.98
C LYS A 147 1.95 -10.17 -18.55
N TYR A 148 1.06 -10.35 -17.58
CA TYR A 148 1.35 -10.49 -16.16
C TYR A 148 1.34 -11.94 -15.64
N ASP A 149 1.08 -12.94 -16.51
CA ASP A 149 0.91 -14.34 -16.07
C ASP A 149 2.21 -14.95 -15.53
N ARG A 150 3.35 -14.47 -16.03
CA ARG A 150 4.67 -14.93 -15.63
C ARG A 150 5.69 -13.79 -15.76
N VAL A 151 5.93 -13.10 -14.66
CA VAL A 151 6.85 -11.95 -14.59
C VAL A 151 7.92 -12.19 -13.53
N GLU A 152 9.00 -11.42 -13.59
CA GLU A 152 10.03 -11.48 -12.56
C GLU A 152 9.52 -10.85 -11.25
N ARG A 153 9.78 -11.51 -10.13
CA ARG A 153 9.58 -11.01 -8.78
C ARG A 153 10.91 -11.00 -8.03
N GLN A 154 11.15 -9.96 -7.26
CA GLN A 154 12.33 -9.79 -6.41
C GLN A 154 11.96 -9.86 -4.92
N ASP A 155 12.78 -10.53 -4.10
CA ASP A 155 12.61 -10.55 -2.64
C ASP A 155 13.46 -9.48 -1.91
N SER A 156 13.39 -9.45 -0.58
CA SER A 156 14.12 -8.51 0.29
C SER A 156 15.65 -8.64 0.20
N GLU A 157 16.16 -9.77 -0.28
CA GLU A 157 17.59 -10.04 -0.49
C GLU A 157 18.03 -9.75 -1.94
N GLY A 158 17.10 -9.31 -2.79
CA GLY A 158 17.35 -9.03 -4.19
C GLY A 158 17.36 -10.26 -5.09
N ARG A 159 16.96 -11.44 -4.59
CA ARG A 159 16.88 -12.66 -5.38
C ARG A 159 15.65 -12.61 -6.27
N LYS A 160 15.83 -13.04 -7.52
CA LYS A 160 14.81 -12.95 -8.56
C LYS A 160 14.30 -14.33 -8.95
N ARG A 161 12.99 -14.43 -9.18
CA ARG A 161 12.34 -15.63 -9.73
C ARG A 161 11.17 -15.24 -10.63
N LEU A 162 10.73 -16.16 -11.48
CA LEU A 162 9.49 -15.98 -12.23
C LEU A 162 8.30 -16.39 -11.37
N ASP A 163 7.25 -15.58 -11.39
CA ASP A 163 6.02 -15.78 -10.60
C ASP A 163 4.82 -15.17 -11.35
N ARG A 164 3.59 -15.49 -10.94
CA ARG A 164 2.39 -14.81 -11.43
C ARG A 164 2.30 -13.44 -10.76
N ALA A 165 2.13 -12.36 -11.51
CA ALA A 165 2.13 -11.02 -10.92
C ALA A 165 1.01 -10.85 -9.90
N TYR A 166 1.32 -10.23 -8.76
CA TYR A 166 0.32 -9.98 -7.71
C TYR A 166 -0.81 -9.05 -8.19
N ALA A 167 -0.49 -8.16 -9.13
CA ALA A 167 -1.43 -7.32 -9.87
C ALA A 167 -2.58 -8.09 -10.55
N LEU A 168 -2.47 -9.40 -10.77
CA LEU A 168 -3.56 -10.21 -11.34
C LEU A 168 -4.58 -10.72 -10.33
N THR A 169 -4.37 -10.51 -9.03
CA THR A 169 -5.27 -10.96 -7.96
C THR A 169 -6.66 -10.32 -8.10
N ASN A 170 -6.71 -8.99 -8.21
CA ASN A 170 -7.94 -8.21 -8.43
C ASN A 170 -7.58 -6.82 -8.98
N VAL A 171 -8.60 -5.98 -9.25
CA VAL A 171 -8.40 -4.62 -9.79
C VAL A 171 -7.73 -3.68 -8.77
N GLN A 172 -7.94 -3.90 -7.47
CA GLN A 172 -7.32 -3.12 -6.41
C GLN A 172 -5.80 -3.35 -6.36
N GLU A 173 -5.35 -4.60 -6.44
CA GLU A 173 -3.92 -4.94 -6.52
C GLU A 173 -3.31 -4.44 -7.84
N TYR A 174 -4.02 -4.58 -8.95
CA TYR A 174 -3.59 -4.03 -10.23
C TYR A 174 -3.29 -2.53 -10.16
N PHE A 175 -4.15 -1.78 -9.46
CA PHE A 175 -3.96 -0.35 -9.23
C PHE A 175 -2.80 -0.05 -8.26
N ALA A 176 -2.69 -0.79 -7.15
CA ALA A 176 -1.69 -0.55 -6.13
C ALA A 176 -0.26 -0.89 -6.60
N GLU A 177 -0.07 -2.08 -7.18
CA GLU A 177 1.21 -2.51 -7.79
C GLU A 177 1.66 -1.56 -8.91
N GLY A 178 0.72 -1.16 -9.78
CA GLY A 178 0.97 -0.19 -10.82
C GLY A 178 1.36 1.18 -10.27
N THR A 179 0.76 1.60 -9.16
CA THR A 179 1.08 2.86 -8.48
C THR A 179 2.50 2.85 -7.91
N GLU A 180 2.94 1.74 -7.31
CA GLU A 180 4.33 1.59 -6.84
C GLU A 180 5.33 1.72 -7.99
N ALA A 181 5.11 0.96 -9.07
CA ALA A 181 5.96 1.05 -10.26
C ALA A 181 5.95 2.46 -10.88
N PHE A 182 4.79 3.14 -10.90
CA PHE A 182 4.65 4.47 -11.47
C PHE A 182 5.43 5.55 -10.71
N PHE A 183 5.44 5.50 -9.38
CA PHE A 183 6.10 6.52 -8.54
C PHE A 183 7.54 6.18 -8.16
N GLY A 184 7.90 4.90 -8.11
CA GLY A 184 9.25 4.50 -7.72
C GLY A 184 9.56 3.06 -8.12
N ALA A 185 9.46 2.15 -7.15
CA ALA A 185 9.87 0.77 -7.30
C ALA A 185 8.77 -0.19 -6.84
N ASN A 186 8.57 -1.26 -7.60
CA ASN A 186 7.73 -2.40 -7.26
C ASN A 186 8.58 -3.67 -7.08
N ASP A 187 8.07 -4.70 -6.39
CA ASP A 187 8.75 -5.99 -6.23
C ASP A 187 8.42 -7.01 -7.35
N PHE A 188 7.35 -6.77 -8.11
CA PHE A 188 7.04 -7.46 -9.36
C PHE A 188 7.34 -6.60 -10.59
N TYR A 189 7.82 -7.23 -11.67
CA TYR A 189 7.93 -6.56 -12.97
C TYR A 189 6.52 -6.20 -13.49
N PRO A 190 6.30 -4.97 -13.98
CA PRO A 190 7.28 -3.91 -14.20
C PRO A 190 7.73 -3.25 -12.89
N PHE A 191 9.05 -3.18 -12.67
CA PHE A 191 9.62 -2.73 -11.41
C PHE A 191 9.63 -1.21 -11.26
N ASN A 192 9.48 -0.45 -12.34
CA ASN A 192 9.59 1.01 -12.32
C ASN A 192 8.81 1.66 -13.46
N LYS A 193 8.75 3.00 -13.43
CA LYS A 193 7.93 3.81 -14.33
C LYS A 193 8.22 3.59 -15.81
N ALA A 194 9.49 3.45 -16.18
CA ALA A 194 9.89 3.24 -17.57
C ALA A 194 9.45 1.85 -18.07
N GLN A 195 9.61 0.83 -17.23
CA GLN A 195 9.16 -0.53 -17.54
C GLN A 195 7.63 -0.59 -17.60
N LEU A 196 6.93 0.08 -16.68
CA LEU A 196 5.47 0.15 -16.69
C LEU A 196 4.95 0.78 -17.98
N LYS A 197 5.55 1.89 -18.43
CA LYS A 197 5.18 2.56 -19.68
C LYS A 197 5.28 1.63 -20.90
N THR A 198 6.27 0.75 -20.93
CA THR A 198 6.47 -0.20 -22.04
C THR A 198 5.58 -1.44 -21.90
N HIS A 199 5.50 -2.00 -20.69
CA HIS A 199 4.79 -3.26 -20.43
C HIS A 199 3.27 -3.07 -20.40
N ASP A 200 2.81 -2.01 -19.75
CA ASP A 200 1.40 -1.65 -19.67
C ASP A 200 1.19 -0.15 -19.94
N PRO A 201 1.26 0.28 -21.21
CA PRO A 201 1.03 1.67 -21.59
C PRO A 201 -0.39 2.15 -21.28
N GLU A 202 -1.38 1.25 -21.23
CA GLU A 202 -2.77 1.58 -20.88
C GLU A 202 -2.87 1.98 -19.40
N LEU A 203 -2.34 1.14 -18.50
CA LEU A 203 -2.28 1.46 -17.08
C LEU A 203 -1.43 2.71 -16.83
N PHE A 204 -0.26 2.82 -17.48
CA PHE A 204 0.60 3.99 -17.36
C PHE A 204 -0.15 5.30 -17.65
N ALA A 205 -0.84 5.37 -18.79
CA ALA A 205 -1.59 6.56 -19.19
C ALA A 205 -2.77 6.85 -18.24
N LEU A 206 -3.40 5.81 -17.70
CA LEU A 206 -4.46 5.95 -16.72
C LEU A 206 -3.93 6.50 -15.37
N LEU A 207 -2.78 6.01 -14.91
CA LEU A 207 -2.12 6.50 -13.69
C LEU A 207 -1.67 7.95 -13.83
N GLU A 208 -1.19 8.39 -15.01
CA GLU A 208 -0.89 9.81 -15.25
C GLU A 208 -2.11 10.70 -15.02
N LYS A 209 -3.30 10.27 -15.42
CA LYS A 209 -4.55 11.01 -15.21
C LYS A 209 -5.01 10.97 -13.75
N ILE A 210 -5.03 9.78 -13.14
CA ILE A 210 -5.49 9.57 -11.76
C ILE A 210 -4.62 10.38 -10.79
N TRP A 211 -3.31 10.29 -10.95
CA TRP A 211 -2.34 10.94 -10.07
C TRP A 211 -2.06 12.40 -10.43
N GLY A 212 -2.68 12.95 -11.47
CA GLY A 212 -2.65 14.39 -11.78
C GLY A 212 -1.42 14.87 -12.55
N PHE A 213 -0.74 13.97 -13.29
CA PHE A 213 0.39 14.30 -14.17
C PHE A 213 -0.03 14.61 -15.62
N SER A 214 -1.30 14.39 -15.96
CA SER A 214 -1.90 14.85 -17.20
C SER A 214 -3.04 15.80 -16.86
N SER A 215 -3.01 17.01 -17.42
CA SER A 215 -4.21 17.84 -17.51
C SER A 215 -5.24 17.05 -18.32
N LEU A 216 -6.36 16.68 -17.70
CA LEU A 216 -7.51 16.19 -18.44
C LEU A 216 -7.81 17.17 -19.59
N PRO A 217 -8.07 16.71 -20.82
CA PRO A 217 -8.88 17.52 -21.72
C PRO A 217 -10.25 17.81 -21.09
#